data_AF-A0A2W5KGK6-F1
#
_entry.id   AF-A0A2W5KGK6-F1
#
_cell.length_a   1.000
_cell.length_b   1.000
_cell.length_c   1.000
_cell.angle_alpha   90.00
_cell.angle_beta   90.00
_cell.angle_gamma   90.00
#
_symmetry.space_group_name_H-M   'P 1'
#
loop_
_entity.id
_entity.type
_entity.pdbx_description
1 polymer ?
#
loop_
_entity_poly.entity_id
_entity_poly.type
_entity_poly.pdbx_seq_one_letter_code
_entity_poly.pdbx_strand_id
1 'polypeptide(L)'
;MTTTPFTLTDELARKLSKVVSQIPGVDHLDGGHFGENSTYTPLGVVKGISYDSDSGHLHVALVARWPYHLLKLANTVRKAITRYADVPVDVYINDLVEPTPTSET
;
A
#
# COMPACT_ATOMS: atom_id res chain seq x y z
N MET A 1 -29.31 -11.06 6.93
CA MET A 1 -28.49 -10.80 5.73
C MET A 1 -27.10 -11.28 6.04
N THR A 2 -26.62 -12.32 5.38
CA THR A 2 -25.27 -12.85 5.61
C THR A 2 -24.31 -12.06 4.72
N THR A 3 -23.59 -11.10 5.29
CA THR A 3 -22.54 -10.37 4.58
C THR A 3 -21.37 -11.32 4.41
N THR A 4 -20.98 -11.60 3.15
CA THR A 4 -19.75 -12.34 2.87
C THR A 4 -18.56 -11.57 3.47
N PRO A 5 -17.73 -12.21 4.32
CA PRO A 5 -16.58 -11.53 4.88
C PRO A 5 -15.59 -11.15 3.77
N PHE A 6 -15.01 -9.95 3.86
CA PHE A 6 -13.97 -9.53 2.93
C PHE A 6 -12.79 -10.49 3.01
N THR A 7 -12.28 -10.89 1.85
CA THR A 7 -11.10 -11.74 1.74
C THR A 7 -10.12 -11.09 0.79
N LEU A 8 -8.90 -10.84 1.28
CA LEU A 8 -7.81 -10.36 0.46
C LEU A 8 -7.20 -11.53 -0.33
N THR A 9 -7.69 -11.74 -1.55
CA THR A 9 -7.16 -12.78 -2.44
C THR A 9 -5.77 -12.41 -2.97
N ASP A 10 -4.99 -13.39 -3.45
CA ASP A 10 -3.70 -13.13 -4.09
C ASP A 10 -3.82 -12.19 -5.29
N GLU A 11 -4.82 -12.43 -6.16
CA GLU A 11 -5.09 -11.59 -7.33
C GLU A 11 -5.37 -10.15 -6.91
N LEU A 12 -6.22 -9.96 -5.89
CA LEU A 12 -6.55 -8.64 -5.38
C LEU A 12 -5.31 -7.98 -4.79
N ALA A 13 -4.57 -8.65 -3.91
CA ALA A 13 -3.35 -8.10 -3.31
C ALA A 13 -2.35 -7.62 -4.36
N ARG A 14 -2.08 -8.42 -5.40
CA ARG A 14 -1.19 -8.04 -6.51
C ARG A 14 -1.73 -6.86 -7.31
N LYS A 15 -3.04 -6.84 -7.57
CA LYS A 15 -3.69 -5.74 -8.28
C LYS A 15 -3.57 -4.43 -7.50
N LEU A 16 -3.85 -4.46 -6.20
CA LEU A 16 -3.72 -3.29 -5.32
C LEU A 16 -2.27 -2.81 -5.27
N SER A 17 -1.31 -3.72 -5.09
CA SER A 17 0.12 -3.38 -5.09
C SER A 17 0.55 -2.68 -6.39
N LYS A 18 0.14 -3.22 -7.54
CA LYS A 18 0.39 -2.61 -8.85
C LYS A 18 -0.21 -1.21 -8.96
N VAL A 19 -1.47 -1.04 -8.56
CA VAL A 19 -2.14 0.28 -8.59
C VAL A 19 -1.39 1.31 -7.75
N VAL A 20 -0.94 0.96 -6.54
CA VAL A 20 -0.22 1.90 -5.66
C VAL A 20 1.15 2.25 -6.23
N SER A 21 1.88 1.27 -6.78
CA SER A 21 3.20 1.49 -7.37
C SER A 21 3.20 2.45 -8.56
N GLN A 22 2.05 2.67 -9.19
CA GLN A 22 1.88 3.57 -10.33
C GLN A 22 1.55 5.01 -9.92
N ILE A 23 1.32 5.28 -8.63
CA ILE A 23 0.96 6.62 -8.15
C ILE A 23 2.22 7.49 -8.05
N PRO A 24 2.28 8.65 -8.73
CA PRO A 24 3.39 9.57 -8.57
C PRO A 24 3.60 9.97 -7.11
N GLY A 25 4.84 9.90 -6.65
CA GLY A 25 5.20 10.16 -5.26
C GLY A 25 5.31 8.91 -4.40
N VAL A 26 4.82 7.76 -4.86
CA VAL A 26 5.21 6.46 -4.27
C VAL A 26 6.58 6.07 -4.83
N ASP A 27 7.50 5.69 -3.95
CA ASP A 27 8.76 5.07 -4.36
C ASP A 27 8.59 3.56 -4.50
N HIS A 28 8.20 2.90 -3.40
CA HIS A 28 7.84 1.49 -3.36
C HIS A 28 6.87 1.20 -2.21
N LEU A 29 6.28 0.00 -2.22
CA LEU A 29 5.47 -0.53 -1.13
C LEU A 29 6.37 -1.18 -0.08
N ASP A 30 6.11 -0.88 1.19
CA ASP A 30 6.93 -1.33 2.30
C ASP A 30 6.34 -2.57 2.97
N GLY A 31 7.13 -3.64 3.07
CA GLY A 31 6.72 -4.85 3.77
C GLY A 31 6.78 -4.72 5.29
N GLY A 32 7.43 -3.68 5.83
CA GLY A 32 7.83 -3.59 7.23
C GLY A 32 9.01 -4.51 7.55
N HIS A 33 9.50 -4.43 8.78
CA HIS A 33 10.77 -5.08 9.19
C HIS A 33 10.70 -6.61 9.14
N PHE A 34 9.53 -7.18 9.43
CA PHE A 34 9.30 -8.63 9.47
C PHE A 34 8.18 -9.08 8.51
N GLY A 35 7.85 -8.26 7.51
CA GLY A 35 6.73 -8.54 6.62
C GLY A 35 5.36 -8.28 7.26
N GLU A 36 5.30 -7.51 8.36
CA GLU A 36 4.08 -7.15 9.09
C GLU A 36 3.01 -6.49 8.19
N ASN A 37 3.44 -5.80 7.13
CA ASN A 37 2.56 -5.15 6.17
C ASN A 37 2.47 -5.93 4.85
N SER A 38 2.77 -7.23 4.85
CA SER A 38 2.80 -8.05 3.65
C SER A 38 1.70 -9.11 3.64
N THR A 39 1.14 -9.36 2.46
CA THR A 39 0.26 -10.51 2.22
C THR A 39 1.10 -11.67 1.68
N TYR A 40 1.06 -12.78 2.40
CA TYR A 40 1.70 -14.03 2.00
C TYR A 40 0.70 -14.89 1.24
N THR A 41 1.05 -15.25 0.00
CA THR A 41 0.18 -15.98 -0.90
C THR A 41 0.88 -17.22 -1.46
N PRO A 42 0.14 -18.17 -2.06
CA PRO A 42 0.75 -19.30 -2.76
C PRO A 42 1.69 -18.90 -3.90
N LEU A 43 1.52 -17.71 -4.47
CA LEU A 43 2.33 -17.20 -5.58
C LEU A 43 3.50 -16.31 -5.10
N GLY A 44 3.68 -16.13 -3.80
CA GLY A 44 4.77 -15.35 -3.21
C GLY A 44 4.29 -14.28 -2.21
N VAL A 45 5.10 -13.24 -2.03
CA VAL A 45 4.82 -12.18 -1.06
C VAL A 45 4.45 -10.89 -1.78
N VAL A 46 3.33 -10.30 -1.39
CA VAL A 46 2.93 -8.95 -1.82
C VAL A 46 3.22 -7.99 -0.67
N LYS A 47 4.24 -7.14 -0.83
CA LYS A 47 4.63 -6.16 0.17
C LYS A 47 3.67 -4.98 0.22
N GLY A 48 3.53 -4.39 1.41
CA GLY A 48 2.81 -3.15 1.69
C GLY A 48 1.31 -3.22 1.49
N ILE A 49 0.73 -4.41 1.37
CA ILE A 49 -0.70 -4.65 1.33
C ILE A 49 -0.98 -5.75 2.33
N SER A 50 -1.85 -5.49 3.31
CA SER A 50 -2.35 -6.48 4.26
C SER A 50 -3.79 -6.17 4.66
N TYR A 51 -4.49 -7.18 5.18
CA TYR A 51 -5.84 -7.02 5.70
C TYR A 51 -5.85 -7.46 7.16
N ASP A 52 -6.30 -6.57 8.04
CA ASP A 52 -6.53 -6.89 9.44
C ASP A 52 -7.99 -7.30 9.60
N SER A 53 -8.22 -8.59 9.87
CA SER A 53 -9.57 -9.14 10.06
C SER A 53 -10.22 -8.71 11.37
N ASP A 54 -9.44 -8.28 12.37
CA ASP A 54 -9.95 -7.90 13.68
C ASP A 54 -10.50 -6.46 13.63
N SER A 55 -9.78 -5.55 12.99
CA SER A 55 -10.28 -4.18 12.74
C SER A 55 -11.19 -4.10 11.50
N GLY A 56 -11.06 -5.05 10.57
CA GLY A 56 -11.76 -5.04 9.29
C GLY A 56 -11.18 -4.05 8.28
N HIS A 57 -9.94 -3.60 8.47
CA HIS A 57 -9.29 -2.58 7.66
C HIS A 57 -8.25 -3.18 6.70
N LEU A 58 -8.18 -2.63 5.50
CA LEU A 58 -7.08 -2.88 4.57
C LEU A 58 -5.95 -1.89 4.86
N HIS A 59 -4.75 -2.39 5.11
CA HIS A 59 -3.56 -1.58 5.35
C HIS A 59 -2.72 -1.48 4.09
N VAL A 60 -2.27 -0.26 3.79
CA VAL A 60 -1.37 0.04 2.67
C VAL A 60 -0.15 0.76 3.23
N ALA A 61 1.00 0.10 3.25
CA ALA A 61 2.26 0.66 3.73
C ALA A 61 3.20 0.97 2.56
N LEU A 62 3.76 2.17 2.53
CA LEU A 62 4.60 2.64 1.43
C LEU A 62 5.72 3.56 1.88
N VAL A 63 6.73 3.69 1.01
CA VAL A 63 7.77 4.71 1.07
C VAL A 63 7.47 5.79 0.04
N ALA A 64 7.52 7.05 0.45
CA ALA A 64 7.20 8.19 -0.41
C ALA A 64 8.46 8.90 -0.92
N ARG A 65 8.36 9.54 -2.09
CA ARG A 65 9.43 10.39 -2.64
C ARG A 65 9.31 11.81 -2.09
N TRP A 66 10.40 12.36 -1.56
CA TRP A 66 10.48 13.80 -1.27
C TRP A 66 10.57 14.60 -2.59
N PRO A 67 9.94 15.78 -2.74
CA PRO A 67 9.17 16.55 -1.75
C PRO A 67 7.63 16.40 -1.89
N TYR A 68 7.12 15.23 -2.27
CA TYR A 68 5.67 15.06 -2.42
C TYR A 68 4.94 15.33 -1.11
N HIS A 69 3.78 15.98 -1.21
CA HIS A 69 2.97 16.31 -0.04
C HIS A 69 2.28 15.04 0.52
N LEU A 70 2.76 14.57 1.67
CA LEU A 70 2.40 13.26 2.25
C LEU A 70 0.90 13.05 2.45
N LEU A 71 0.20 14.02 3.04
CA LEU A 71 -1.26 13.91 3.23
C LEU A 71 -2.04 13.82 1.90
N LYS A 72 -1.57 14.51 0.84
CA LYS A 72 -2.20 14.43 -0.49
C LYS A 72 -1.89 13.09 -1.14
N LEU A 73 -0.67 12.57 -0.97
CA LEU A 73 -0.28 11.25 -1.45
C LEU A 73 -1.11 10.15 -0.78
N ALA A 74 -1.19 10.13 0.56
CA ALA A 74 -1.97 9.15 1.31
C ALA A 74 -3.46 9.16 0.90
N ASN A 75 -4.05 10.35 0.73
CA ASN A 75 -5.42 10.48 0.22
C ASN A 75 -5.58 9.96 -1.22
N THR A 76 -4.58 10.16 -2.07
CA THR A 76 -4.58 9.67 -3.46
C THR A 76 -4.53 8.14 -3.48
N VAL A 77 -3.67 7.55 -2.65
CA VAL A 77 -3.56 6.09 -2.47
C VAL A 77 -4.88 5.51 -1.94
N ARG A 78 -5.43 6.09 -0.87
CA ARG A 78 -6.73 5.67 -0.31
C ARG A 78 -7.83 5.66 -1.37
N LYS A 79 -8.00 6.76 -2.12
CA LYS A 79 -8.98 6.86 -3.22
C LYS A 79 -8.74 5.86 -4.34
N ALA A 80 -7.48 5.52 -4.63
CA ALA A 80 -7.16 4.53 -5.63
C ALA A 80 -7.59 3.12 -5.21
N ILE A 81 -7.41 2.78 -3.93
CA ILE A 81 -7.69 1.46 -3.38
C ILE A 81 -9.18 1.23 -3.11
N THR A 82 -9.90 2.23 -2.59
CA THR A 82 -11.35 2.12 -2.33
C THR A 82 -12.18 1.80 -3.59
N ARG A 83 -11.63 1.96 -4.80
CA ARG A 83 -12.27 1.52 -6.05
C ARG A 83 -12.31 0.00 -6.24
N TYR A 84 -11.56 -0.75 -5.43
CA TYR A 84 -11.38 -2.19 -5.57
C TYR A 84 -11.69 -2.98 -4.29
N ALA A 85 -11.87 -2.29 -3.16
CA ALA A 85 -12.13 -2.90 -1.86
C ALA A 85 -13.21 -2.11 -1.12
N ASP A 86 -14.28 -2.79 -0.71
CA ASP A 86 -15.43 -2.21 0.00
C ASP A 86 -15.22 -2.18 1.53
N VAL A 87 -13.96 -2.14 1.98
CA VAL A 87 -13.57 -2.03 3.39
C VAL A 87 -12.80 -0.73 3.63
N PRO A 88 -12.78 -0.20 4.87
CA PRO A 88 -11.94 0.94 5.22
C PRO A 88 -10.46 0.71 4.85
N VAL A 89 -9.76 1.78 4.46
CA VAL A 89 -8.37 1.72 4.00
C VAL A 89 -7.50 2.67 4.80
N ASP A 90 -6.54 2.12 5.52
CA ASP A 90 -5.49 2.86 6.21
C ASP A 90 -4.22 2.88 5.39
N VAL A 91 -3.62 4.08 5.29
CA VAL A 91 -2.42 4.32 4.50
C VAL A 91 -1.32 4.79 5.43
N TYR A 92 -0.24 4.04 5.47
CA TYR A 92 0.96 4.31 6.26
C TYR A 92 2.08 4.72 5.32
N ILE A 93 2.67 5.88 5.58
CA ILE A 93 3.90 6.30 4.92
C ILE A 93 5.01 6.05 5.93
N ASN A 94 5.75 4.97 5.75
CA ASN A 94 6.71 4.48 6.73
C ASN A 94 8.06 5.18 6.61
N ASP A 95 8.41 5.64 5.42
CA ASP A 95 9.68 6.31 5.16
C ASP A 95 9.60 7.27 3.96
N LEU A 96 10.65 8.07 3.79
CA LEU A 96 10.87 8.99 2.68
C LEU A 96 12.19 8.72 1.99
N VAL A 97 12.18 8.71 0.65
CA VAL A 97 13.40 8.77 -0.14
C VAL A 97 13.64 10.18 -0.66
N GLU A 98 14.83 10.70 -0.39
CA GLU A 98 15.31 11.93 -1.00
C GLU A 98 15.88 11.64 -2.40
N PRO A 99 15.70 12.56 -3.37
CA PRO A 99 16.41 12.46 -4.63
C PRO A 99 17.92 12.43 -4.35
N THR A 100 18.64 11.44 -4.89
CA THR A 100 20.11 11.47 -4.82
C THR A 100 20.58 12.75 -5.51
N PRO A 101 21.37 13.62 -4.84
CA PRO A 101 21.87 14.81 -5.47
C PRO A 101 22.73 14.39 -6.67
N THR A 102 22.34 14.82 -7.87
CA THR A 102 23.15 14.66 -9.07
C THR A 102 24.48 15.37 -8.79
N SER A 103 25.57 14.62 -8.68
CA SER A 103 26.89 15.25 -8.59
C SER A 103 27.14 15.97 -9.91
N GLU A 104 27.10 17.30 -9.89
CA GLU A 104 27.53 18.13 -11.01
C GLU A 104 29.01 17.83 -11.26
N THR A 105 29.34 17.34 -12.46
CA THR A 105 30.71 17.16 -12.94
C THR A 105 31.11 18.35 -13.79
#